data_AF-A0A1H9M583-F1
#
_entry.id   AF-A0A1H9M583-F1
#
_cell.length_a   1.000
_cell.length_b   1.000
_cell.length_c   1.000
_cell.angle_alpha   90.00
_cell.angle_beta   90.00
_cell.angle_gamma   90.00
#
_symmetry.space_group_name_H-M   'P 1'
#
loop_
_entity.id
_entity.type
_entity.pdbx_description
1 polymer ?
#
loop_
_entity_poly.entity_id
_entity_poly.type
_entity_poly.pdbx_seq_one_letter_code
_entity_poly.pdbx_strand_id
1 'polypeptide(L)' 'MKTLPDAARQVEQAQSVLSMWLELCKNTEEANKIAAIITLLDGVPEAMDAAESLLFVLENPDHAEEQP' A
#
# COMPACT_ATOMS: atom_id res chain seq x y z
N MET A 1 8.68 -15.18 6.69
CA MET A 1 9.10 -13.78 6.47
C MET A 1 8.03 -13.16 5.60
N LYS A 2 7.49 -11.98 5.91
CA LYS A 2 6.53 -11.30 5.01
C LYS A 2 7.29 -10.69 3.84
N THR A 3 6.76 -10.85 2.63
CA THR A 3 7.27 -10.16 1.43
C THR A 3 6.66 -8.76 1.34
N LEU A 4 7.20 -7.89 0.48
CA LEU A 4 6.60 -6.57 0.25
C LEU A 4 5.19 -6.66 -0.33
N PRO A 5 4.86 -7.56 -1.30
CA PRO A 5 3.49 -7.73 -1.78
C PRO A 5 2.51 -8.18 -0.70
N ASP A 6 2.93 -9.04 0.22
CA ASP A 6 2.08 -9.45 1.34
C ASP A 6 1.76 -8.26 2.25
N ALA A 7 2.74 -7.38 2.48
CA ALA A 7 2.55 -6.20 3.30
C ALA A 7 1.76 -5.10 2.57
N ALA A 8 1.91 -4.95 1.24
CA ALA A 8 1.10 -4.06 0.41
C ALA A 8 -0.39 -4.42 0.51
N ARG A 9 -0.73 -5.70 0.33
CA ARG A 9 -2.11 -6.21 0.49
C ARG A 9 -2.70 -5.95 1.87
N GLN A 10 -1.88 -5.97 2.91
CA GLN A 10 -2.35 -5.66 4.27
C GLN A 10 -2.67 -4.18 4.44
N VAL A 11 -1.89 -3.29 3.81
CA VAL A 11 -2.18 -1.85 3.78
C VAL A 11 -3.48 -1.59 3.02
N GLU A 12 -3.69 -2.23 1.86
CA GLU A 12 -4.94 -2.13 1.10
C GLU A 12 -6.16 -2.59 1.93
N GLN A 13 -6.02 -3.72 2.63
CA GLN A 13 -7.08 -4.21 3.54
C GLN A 13 -7.35 -3.22 4.67
N ALA A 14 -6.31 -2.62 5.26
CA ALA A 14 -6.47 -1.61 6.29
C ALA A 14 -7.19 -0.36 5.75
N GLN A 15 -6.83 0.12 4.56
CA GLN A 15 -7.50 1.24 3.90
C GLN A 15 -8.98 0.94 3.62
N SER A 16 -9.31 -0.29 3.24
CA SER A 16 -10.70 -0.73 3.06
C SER A 16 -11.50 -0.69 4.38
N VAL A 17 -10.93 -1.23 5.46
CA VAL A 17 -11.56 -1.18 6.79
C VAL A 17 -11.72 0.27 7.29
N LEU A 18 -10.71 1.11 7.07
CA LEU A 18 -10.77 2.53 7.43
C LEU A 18 -11.82 3.28 6.62
N SER A 19 -11.97 2.98 5.33
CA SER A 19 -13.02 3.57 4.48
C SER A 19 -14.41 3.18 4.98
N MET A 20 -14.63 1.91 5.32
CA MET A 20 -15.89 1.45 5.92
C MET A 20 -16.16 2.15 7.27
N TRP A 21 -15.12 2.36 8.09
CA TRP A 21 -15.27 3.09 9.34
C TRP A 21 -15.63 4.56 9.09
N LEU A 22 -14.97 5.23 8.14
CA LEU A 22 -15.26 6.61 7.76
C LEU A 22 -16.74 6.82 7.39
N GLU A 23 -17.33 5.88 6.65
CA GLU A 23 -18.75 5.90 6.27
C GLU A 23 -19.71 5.79 7.46
N LEU A 24 -19.28 5.15 8.55
CA LEU A 24 -20.09 4.93 9.75
C LEU A 24 -19.92 6.03 10.81
N CYS A 25 -18.98 6.96 10.62
CA CYS A 25 -18.71 8.03 11.56
C CYS A 25 -19.90 8.99 11.72
N LYS A 26 -20.25 9.28 12.97
CA LYS A 26 -21.24 10.31 13.33
C LYS A 26 -20.60 11.60 13.82
N ASN A 27 -19.30 11.54 14.14
CA ASN A 27 -18.50 12.67 14.62
C ASN A 27 -17.52 13.12 13.52
N THR A 28 -17.54 14.41 13.21
CA THR A 28 -16.65 15.02 12.22
C THR A 28 -15.18 14.94 12.62
N GLU A 29 -14.84 15.05 13.90
CA GLU A 29 -13.44 14.94 14.35
C GLU A 29 -12.88 13.53 14.12
N GLU A 30 -13.69 12.50 14.42
CA GLU A 30 -13.34 11.10 14.17
C GLU A 30 -13.17 10.83 12.67
N ALA A 31 -14.14 11.28 11.86
CA ALA A 31 -14.10 11.18 10.41
C ALA A 31 -12.83 11.84 9.83
N ASN A 32 -12.49 13.04 10.31
CA ASN A 32 -11.29 13.75 9.86
C ASN A 32 -10.00 12.99 10.19
N LYS A 33 -9.91 12.36 11.36
CA LYS A 33 -8.74 11.54 11.73
C LYS A 33 -8.62 10.31 10.86
N ILE A 34 -9.72 9.61 10.59
CA ILE A 34 -9.72 8.42 9.72
C ILE A 34 -9.36 8.79 8.29
N ALA A 35 -9.97 9.85 7.75
CA ALA A 35 -9.63 10.37 6.42
C ALA A 35 -8.15 10.73 6.31
N ALA A 36 -7.58 11.39 7.32
CA ALA A 36 -6.16 11.69 7.36
C ALA A 36 -5.29 10.42 7.35
N ILE A 37 -5.68 9.36 8.07
CA ILE A 37 -4.96 8.08 8.04
C ILE A 37 -5.04 7.43 6.66
N ILE A 38 -6.22 7.42 6.02
CA ILE A 38 -6.38 6.90 4.65
C ILE A 38 -5.44 7.66 3.69
N THR A 39 -5.40 8.99 3.77
CA THR A 39 -4.49 9.82 2.95
C THR A 39 -3.01 9.54 3.24
N LEU A 40 -2.64 9.29 4.51
CA LEU A 40 -1.26 8.93 4.85
C LEU A 40 -0.83 7.56 4.31
N LEU A 41 -1.79 6.65 4.08
CA LEU A 41 -1.55 5.33 3.51
C LEU A 41 -1.64 5.32 1.98
N ASP A 42 -2.14 6.40 1.37
CA ASP A 42 -2.28 6.54 -0.08
C ASP A 42 -0.90 6.42 -0.76
N GLY A 43 -0.80 5.58 -1.81
CA GLY A 43 0.45 5.32 -2.52
C GLY A 43 1.44 4.37 -1.83
N VAL A 44 1.17 3.94 -0.59
CA VAL A 44 2.06 3.01 0.14
C VAL A 44 2.09 1.62 -0.50
N PRO A 45 0.95 0.98 -0.84
CA PRO A 45 0.96 -0.31 -1.55
C PRO A 45 1.76 -0.27 -2.86
N GLU A 46 1.58 0.78 -3.66
CA GLU A 46 2.25 0.97 -4.94
C GLU A 46 3.76 1.14 -4.77
N ALA A 47 4.19 1.89 -3.77
CA ALA A 47 5.61 2.04 -3.44
C ALA A 47 6.24 0.71 -3.01
N MET A 48 5.49 -0.15 -2.31
CA MET A 48 5.95 -1.47 -1.88
C MET A 48 6.08 -2.44 -3.05
N ASP A 49 5.11 -2.45 -3.97
CA ASP A 49 5.16 -3.27 -5.18
C ASP A 49 6.30 -2.82 -6.12
N ALA A 50 6.52 -1.51 -6.24
CA ALA A 50 7.65 -0.96 -6.98
C ALA A 50 9.00 -1.36 -6.36
N ALA A 51 9.09 -1.33 -5.02
CA ALA A 51 10.30 -1.77 -4.32
C ALA A 51 10.58 -3.27 -4.50
N GLU A 52 9.56 -4.13 -4.45
CA GLU A 52 9.72 -5.56 -4.75
C GLU A 52 10.25 -5.78 -6.18
N SER A 53 9.70 -5.04 -7.14
CA SER A 53 10.13 -5.12 -8.55
C SER A 53 11.60 -4.70 -8.71
N LEU A 54 12.03 -3.64 -8.02
CA LEU A 54 13.42 -3.20 -8.02
C LEU A 54 14.35 -4.24 -7.38
N LEU A 55 13.93 -4.83 -6.26
CA LEU A 55 14.69 -5.91 -5.62
C LEU A 55 14.85 -7.11 -6.57
N PHE A 56 13.79 -7.50 -7.27
CA PHE A 56 13.85 -8.58 -8.24
C PHE A 56 14.88 -8.32 -9.35
N VAL A 57 14.91 -7.10 -9.91
CA VAL A 57 15.90 -6.71 -10.93
C VAL A 57 17.33 -6.73 -10.39
N LEU A 58 17.54 -6.24 -9.15
CA LEU A 58 18.86 -6.25 -8.51
C LEU A 58 19.36 -7.66 -8.21
N GLU A 59 18.46 -8.57 -7.82
CA GLU A 59 18.79 -9.99 -7.59
C GLU A 59 19.01 -10.76 -8.89
N ASN A 60 18.43 -10.30 -10.01
CA ASN A 60 18.44 -10.98 -11.30
C ASN A 60 18.91 -10.05 -12.45
N PRO A 61 20.17 -9.58 -12.43
CA PRO A 61 20.64 -8.54 -13.34
C PRO A 61 20.68 -8.96 -14.81
N ASP A 62 20.84 -10.26 -15.10
CA ASP A 62 20.88 -10.79 -16.48
C ASP A 62 19.51 -10.72 -17.19
N HIS A 63 18.42 -10.48 -16.45
CA HIS A 63 17.07 -10.27 -17.02
C HIS A 63 16.72 -8.80 -17.27
N ALA A 64 17.65 -7.86 -17.01
CA ALA A 64 17.42 -6.43 -17.23
C ALA A 64 17.52 -6.00 -18.72
N GLU A 65 18.13 -6.82 -19.59
CA GLU A 65 18.36 -6.50 -21.01
C GLU A 65 17.33 -7.12 -21.98
N GLU A 66 16.39 -7.95 -21.50
CA GLU A 66 15.39 -8.61 -22.35
C GLU A 66 13.96 -8.11 -22.06
N GLN A 67 13.68 -6.83 -22.33
CA GLN A 67 12.30 -6.41 -22.65
C GLN A 67 12.31 -5.42 -23.83
N PRO A 68 11.62 -5.73 -24.95
CA PRO A 68 11.37 -4.79 -26.05
C PRO A 68 10.34 -3.70 -25.67
#